data_AF-A1CQI3-F1
#
_entry.id   AF-A1CQI3-F1
#
_cell.length_a   1.000
_cell.length_b   1.000
_cell.length_c   1.000
_cell.angle_alpha   90.00
_cell.angle_beta   90.00
_cell.angle_gamma   90.00
#
_symmetry.space_group_name_H-M   'P 1'
#
loop_
_entity.id
_entity.type
_entity.pdbx_description
1 polymer ?
#
loop_
_entity_poly.entity_id
_entity_poly.type
_entity_poly.pdbx_seq_one_letter_code
_entity_poly.pdbx_strand_id
1 'polypeptide(L)' 'MPQAEDKRQAAREVIDILHEISTLLNTNLDRTELSLCVSLIENGVNPDALAAVIADLRKETAPTSRHVLPE' A
#
# COMPACT_ATOMS: atom_id res chain seq x y z
N MET A 1 -2.74 -11.38 29.55
CA MET A 1 -4.01 -11.63 28.82
C MET A 1 -3.67 -12.35 27.52
N PRO A 2 -3.73 -13.69 27.46
CA PRO A 2 -3.26 -14.46 26.30
C PRO A 2 -3.95 -14.06 24.98
N GLN A 3 -5.25 -13.75 25.01
CA GLN A 3 -6.01 -13.37 23.81
C GLN A 3 -5.50 -12.10 23.11
N ALA A 4 -4.89 -11.15 23.83
CA ALA A 4 -4.38 -9.92 23.21
C ALA A 4 -3.11 -10.19 22.40
N GLU A 5 -2.31 -11.16 22.82
CA GLU A 5 -1.08 -11.58 22.14
C GLU A 5 -1.42 -12.39 20.89
N ASP A 6 -2.37 -13.34 21.00
CA ASP A 6 -2.87 -14.12 19.86
C ASP A 6 -3.41 -13.22 18.74
N LYS A 7 -4.17 -12.17 19.09
CA LYS A 7 -4.70 -11.20 18.11
C LYS A 7 -3.59 -10.41 17.41
N ARG A 8 -2.54 -10.01 18.13
CA ARG A 8 -1.40 -9.29 17.54
C ARG A 8 -0.60 -10.19 16.60
N GLN A 9 -0.41 -11.45 16.98
CA GLN A 9 0.26 -12.44 16.16
C GLN A 9 -0.52 -12.71 14.86
N ALA A 10 -1.84 -12.94 14.97
CA ALA A 10 -2.70 -13.12 13.80
C ALA A 10 -2.68 -11.89 12.86
N ALA A 11 -2.74 -10.67 13.40
CA ALA A 11 -2.65 -9.45 12.60
C ALA A 11 -1.30 -9.34 11.87
N ARG A 12 -0.21 -9.78 12.51
CA ARG A 12 1.11 -9.78 11.87
C ARG A 12 1.18 -10.77 10.70
N GLU A 13 0.68 -11.98 10.91
CA GLU A 13 0.61 -13.01 9.86
C GLU A 13 -0.24 -12.56 8.66
N VAL A 14 -1.37 -11.89 8.92
CA VAL A 14 -2.19 -11.31 7.85
C VAL A 14 -1.41 -10.30 7.02
N ILE A 15 -0.71 -9.36 7.66
CA ILE A 15 0.10 -8.36 6.94
C ILE A 15 1.28 -9.02 6.19
N ASP A 16 1.88 -10.06 6.76
CA ASP A 16 2.95 -10.82 6.09
C ASP A 16 2.45 -11.49 4.79
N ILE A 17 1.29 -12.16 4.85
CA ILE A 17 0.64 -12.78 3.68
C ILE A 17 0.25 -11.73 2.64
N LEU A 18 -0.38 -10.62 3.07
CA LEU A 18 -0.77 -9.55 2.15
C LEU A 18 0.44 -8.91 1.46
N HIS A 19 1.56 -8.76 2.17
CA HIS A 19 2.78 -8.22 1.59
C HIS A 19 3.42 -9.17 0.58
N GLU A 20 3.38 -10.48 0.82
CA GLU A 20 3.79 -11.49 -0.16
C GLU A 20 2.94 -11.42 -1.43
N ILE A 21 1.61 -11.35 -1.30
CA ILE A 21 0.69 -11.17 -2.43
C ILE A 21 0.99 -9.86 -3.18
N SER A 22 1.18 -8.75 -2.46
CA SER A 22 1.54 -7.44 -3.01
C SER A 22 2.83 -7.51 -3.85
N THR A 23 3.83 -8.25 -3.35
CA THR A 23 5.12 -8.45 -4.02
C THR A 23 4.94 -9.27 -5.30
N LEU A 24 4.20 -10.39 -5.23
CA LEU A 24 3.92 -11.24 -6.40
C LEU A 24 3.17 -10.48 -7.51
N LEU A 25 2.27 -9.58 -7.13
CA LEU A 25 1.50 -8.74 -8.05
C LEU A 25 2.26 -7.47 -8.49
N ASN A 26 3.49 -7.27 -8.03
CA ASN A 26 4.31 -6.10 -8.33
C ASN A 26 3.58 -4.76 -8.06
N THR A 27 2.75 -4.70 -7.00
CA THR A 27 2.05 -3.44 -6.66
C THR A 27 3.01 -2.37 -6.14
N ASN A 28 4.23 -2.78 -5.79
CA ASN A 28 5.29 -1.91 -5.30
C ASN A 28 4.91 -1.15 -4.02
N LEU A 29 4.03 -1.72 -3.19
CA LEU A 29 3.67 -1.21 -1.87
C LEU A 29 4.57 -1.84 -0.81
N ASP A 30 5.19 -1.01 0.03
CA ASP A 30 5.91 -1.50 1.21
C ASP A 30 4.95 -1.93 2.34
N ARG A 31 5.50 -2.51 3.41
CA ARG A 31 4.71 -3.00 4.56
C ARG A 31 3.93 -1.90 5.26
N THR A 32 4.47 -0.68 5.31
CA THR A 32 3.83 0.47 5.95
C THR A 32 2.70 0.98 5.08
N GLU A 33 2.95 1.19 3.78
CA GLU A 33 1.96 1.61 2.80
C GLU A 33 0.78 0.62 2.74
N LEU A 34 1.08 -0.68 2.71
CA LEU A 34 0.08 -1.73 2.71
C LEU A 34 -0.77 -1.72 3.98
N SER A 35 -0.13 -1.59 5.15
CA SER A 35 -0.86 -1.48 6.42
C SER A 35 -1.79 -0.27 6.45
N LEU A 36 -1.36 0.87 5.88
CA LEU A 36 -2.21 2.05 5.75
C LEU A 36 -3.39 1.80 4.81
N CYS A 37 -3.16 1.13 3.68
CA CYS A 37 -4.23 0.77 2.75
C CYS A 37 -5.28 -0.12 3.42
N VAL A 38 -4.84 -1.14 4.16
CA VAL A 38 -5.73 -2.03 4.94
C VAL A 38 -6.54 -1.21 5.94
N SER A 39 -5.90 -0.34 6.73
CA SER A 39 -6.62 0.50 7.70
C SER A 39 -7.63 1.42 7.03
N LEU A 40 -7.32 2.02 5.87
CA LEU A 40 -8.27 2.86 5.13
C LEU A 40 -9.48 2.05 4.65
N ILE A 41 -9.25 0.86 4.08
CA ILE A 41 -10.30 -0.03 3.59
C ILE A 41 -11.19 -0.52 4.75
N GLU A 42 -10.59 -0.88 5.89
CA GLU A 42 -11.32 -1.25 7.12
C GLU A 42 -12.17 -0.09 7.67
N ASN A 43 -11.79 1.16 7.40
CA ASN A 43 -12.57 2.35 7.73
C ASN A 43 -13.61 2.73 6.64
N GLY A 44 -13.80 1.90 5.62
CA GLY A 44 -14.84 2.07 4.61
C GLY A 44 -14.40 2.82 3.34
N VAL A 45 -13.11 3.08 3.17
CA VAL A 45 -12.60 3.64 1.91
C VAL A 45 -12.74 2.60 0.79
N ASN A 46 -13.27 3.03 -0.36
CA ASN A 46 -13.37 2.16 -1.53
C ASN A 46 -11.97 1.80 -2.09
N PRO A 47 -11.66 0.50 -2.31
CA PRO A 47 -10.34 0.07 -2.72
C PRO A 47 -9.95 0.53 -4.14
N ASP A 48 -10.90 0.58 -5.08
CA ASP A 48 -10.63 1.03 -6.45
C ASP A 48 -10.28 2.52 -6.49
N ALA A 49 -11.01 3.33 -5.71
CA ALA A 49 -10.73 4.76 -5.56
C ALA A 49 -9.37 5.01 -4.88
N LEU A 50 -9.05 4.24 -3.84
CA LEU A 50 -7.74 4.31 -3.18
C LEU A 50 -6.60 3.96 -4.14
N ALA A 51 -6.76 2.89 -4.94
CA ALA A 51 -5.77 2.49 -5.93
C ALA A 51 -5.55 3.59 -6.99
N ALA A 52 -6.62 4.26 -7.45
CA ALA A 52 -6.52 5.39 -8.36
C ALA A 52 -5.71 6.55 -7.75
N VAL A 53 -5.99 6.92 -6.50
CA VAL A 53 -5.25 7.97 -5.78
C VAL A 53 -3.77 7.63 -5.62
N ILE A 54 -3.45 6.40 -5.23
CA ILE A 54 -2.05 5.93 -5.11
C ILE A 54 -1.34 6.01 -6.47
N ALA A 55 -2.00 5.58 -7.55
CA ALA A 55 -1.44 5.64 -8.89
C ALA A 55 -1.16 7.09 -9.32
N ASP A 56 -2.05 8.03 -9.01
CA ASP A 56 -1.87 9.44 -9.34
C ASP A 56 -0.74 10.10 -8.52
N LEU A 57 -0.68 9.86 -7.21
CA LEU A 57 0.42 10.35 -6.34
C LEU A 57 1.80 9.82 -6.81
N ARG A 58 1.87 8.57 -7.28
CA ARG A 58 3.09 7.99 -7.84
C ARG A 58 3.52 8.63 -9.16
N LYS A 59 2.56 9.05 -10.01
CA LYS A 59 2.88 9.79 -11.24
C LYS A 59 3.44 11.17 -10.94
N GLU A 60 2.95 11.84 -9.88
CA GLU A 60 3.43 13.17 -9.48
C GLU A 60 4.85 13.15 -8.89
N THR A 61 5.19 12.06 -8.19
CA THR A 61 6.52 11.87 -7.58
C THR A 61 7.54 11.24 -8.52
N ALA A 62 7.08 10.60 -9.61
CA ALA A 62 7.97 10.12 -10.65
C ALA A 62 8.81 11.30 -11.15
N PRO A 63 10.15 11.16 -11.25
CA PRO A 63 11.01 12.24 -11.70
C PRO A 63 10.56 12.63 -13.10
N THR A 64 9.86 13.77 -13.19
CA THR A 64 9.49 14.34 -14.46
C THR A 64 10.82 14.63 -15.15
N SER A 65 11.14 13.88 -16.20
CA SER A 65 12.19 14.24 -17.15
C SER A 65 11.72 15.50 -17.90
N ARG A 66 11.59 16.62 -17.19
CA ARG A 66 11.38 17.95 -17.76
C ARG A 66 12.75 18.56 -18.03
N HIS A 67 13.52 17.87 -18.86
CA HIS A 67 14.73 18.42 -19.45
C HIS A 67 14.87 17.87 -20.87
N VAL A 68 14.30 18.59 -21.85
CA VAL A 68 14.98 19.01 -23.09
C VAL A 68 14.24 20.27 -23.59
N LEU A 69 14.91 21.42 -23.54
CA LEU A 69 14.56 22.61 -24.34
C LEU A 69 15.06 22.34 -25.78
N PRO A 70 14.26 22.56 -26.83
CA PRO A 70 14.82 22.95 -28.13
C PRO A 70 15.26 24.42 -28.07
N GLU A 71 16.32 24.73 -28.83
CA GLU A 71 17.01 26.04 -28.93
C GLU A 71 16.10 27.27 -29.09
#